data_AF-A0A849U839-F1
#
_entry.id   AF-A0A849U839-F1
#
_cell.length_a   1.000
_cell.length_b   1.000
_cell.length_c   1.000
_cell.angle_alpha   90.00
_cell.angle_beta   90.00
_cell.angle_gamma   90.00
#
_symmetry.space_group_name_H-M   'P 1'
#
loop_
_entity.id
_entity.type
_entity.pdbx_description
1 polymer ?
#
loop_
_entity_poly.entity_id
_entity_poly.type
_entity_poly.pdbx_seq_one_letter_code
_entity_poly.pdbx_strand_id
1 'polypeptide(L)'
;VNVAAAYKGPSKNYGQKNDPLVGNKIGGVNVFGGGLALYDHSQKLVGAIGVSGDSSCADHNIAWRARHALELDHVPAGVGTANKDNIIFDIDTVTGKSASGWGHPACSATSAAVNATVLTDAPLTVHQ
;
A
#
# COMPACT_ATOMS: atom_id res chain seq x y z
N VAL A 1 -0.25 -17.00 0.49
CA VAL A 1 -1.60 -17.52 0.78
C VAL A 1 -1.58 -19.03 0.69
N ASN A 2 -2.07 -19.72 1.73
CA ASN A 2 -2.30 -21.16 1.71
C ASN A 2 -3.73 -21.45 1.24
N VAL A 3 -3.88 -21.68 -0.06
CA VAL A 3 -5.18 -21.93 -0.71
C VAL A 3 -5.86 -23.18 -0.17
N ALA A 4 -5.09 -24.24 0.10
CA ALA A 4 -5.64 -25.49 0.62
C ALA A 4 -6.28 -25.31 2.00
N ALA A 5 -5.68 -24.48 2.85
CA ALA A 5 -6.30 -24.08 4.12
C ALA A 5 -7.51 -23.16 3.90
N ALA A 6 -7.41 -22.18 2.99
CA ALA A 6 -8.47 -21.20 2.72
C ALA A 6 -9.81 -21.86 2.32
N TYR A 7 -9.75 -22.90 1.48
CA TYR A 7 -10.92 -23.59 0.96
C TYR A 7 -11.21 -24.93 1.66
N LYS A 8 -10.62 -25.16 2.84
CA LYS A 8 -10.85 -26.39 3.60
C LYS A 8 -12.26 -26.36 4.18
N GLY A 9 -13.12 -27.27 3.74
CA GLY A 9 -14.45 -27.50 4.29
C GLY A 9 -15.46 -26.36 4.07
N PRO A 10 -16.71 -26.52 4.57
CA PRO A 10 -17.77 -25.52 4.39
C PRO A 10 -17.50 -24.23 5.17
N SER A 11 -17.68 -23.06 4.53
CA SER A 11 -17.52 -21.74 5.17
C SER A 11 -18.48 -21.48 6.33
N LYS A 12 -19.65 -22.15 6.35
CA LYS A 12 -20.60 -22.11 7.48
C LYS A 12 -20.00 -22.62 8.81
N ASN A 13 -18.86 -23.31 8.77
CA ASN A 13 -18.18 -23.81 9.97
C ASN A 13 -17.19 -22.77 10.56
N TYR A 14 -16.94 -21.65 9.91
CA TYR A 14 -16.04 -20.62 10.46
C TYR A 14 -16.58 -20.07 11.79
N GLY A 15 -15.71 -19.99 12.80
CA GLY A 15 -16.06 -19.62 14.18
C GLY A 15 -16.77 -20.72 14.99
N GLN A 16 -17.01 -21.91 14.42
CA GLN A 16 -17.61 -23.06 15.11
C GLN A 16 -16.54 -23.97 15.72
N LYS A 17 -16.96 -24.93 16.56
CA LYS A 17 -16.04 -25.92 17.17
C LYS A 17 -15.29 -26.76 16.12
N ASN A 18 -15.88 -26.95 14.95
CA ASN A 18 -15.29 -27.67 13.81
C ASN A 18 -14.77 -26.71 12.72
N ASP A 19 -14.39 -25.49 13.08
CA ASP A 19 -13.81 -24.53 12.16
C ASP A 19 -12.51 -25.10 11.54
N PRO A 20 -12.49 -25.30 10.21
CA PRO A 20 -11.34 -25.88 9.51
C PRO A 20 -10.09 -25.00 9.55
N LEU A 21 -10.22 -23.72 9.93
CA LEU A 21 -9.13 -22.75 10.01
C LEU A 21 -8.45 -22.70 11.38
N VAL A 22 -9.00 -23.32 12.41
CA VAL A 22 -8.34 -23.40 13.73
C VAL A 22 -6.99 -24.08 13.59
N GLY A 23 -5.94 -23.40 14.07
CA GLY A 23 -4.54 -23.85 13.97
C GLY A 23 -3.90 -23.65 12.58
N ASN A 24 -4.62 -23.10 11.60
CA ASN A 24 -4.10 -22.86 10.25
C ASN A 24 -3.90 -21.37 9.99
N LYS A 25 -2.70 -21.00 9.52
CA LYS A 25 -2.45 -19.64 9.00
C LYS A 25 -2.60 -19.64 7.48
N ILE A 26 -3.73 -19.11 7.02
CA ILE A 26 -4.02 -18.95 5.58
C ILE A 26 -3.16 -17.86 4.93
N GLY A 27 -2.66 -16.91 5.74
CA GLY A 27 -2.26 -15.55 5.36
C GLY A 27 -1.37 -15.36 4.13
N GLY A 28 -1.21 -14.10 3.77
CA GLY A 28 -0.35 -13.63 2.71
C GLY A 28 -0.08 -12.14 2.88
N VAL A 29 0.83 -11.63 2.06
CA VAL A 29 1.12 -10.19 1.99
C VAL A 29 0.37 -9.64 0.78
N ASN A 30 -0.35 -8.54 0.98
CA ASN A 30 -0.89 -7.76 -0.12
C ASN A 30 0.16 -6.73 -0.52
N VAL A 31 0.64 -6.81 -1.76
CA VAL A 31 1.82 -6.06 -2.23
C VAL A 31 1.48 -4.95 -3.22
N PHE A 32 0.19 -4.63 -3.37
CA PHE A 32 -0.29 -3.52 -4.19
C PHE A 32 -0.76 -2.34 -3.34
N GLY A 33 -0.92 -1.18 -3.97
CA GLY A 33 -1.17 0.12 -3.32
C GLY A 33 -2.31 0.12 -2.31
N GLY A 34 -2.23 1.03 -1.33
CA GLY A 34 -3.19 1.17 -0.23
C GLY A 34 -2.58 0.96 1.17
N GLY A 35 -1.41 0.33 1.27
CA GLY A 35 -0.67 0.17 2.53
C GLY A 35 0.48 1.17 2.64
N LEU A 36 0.54 1.95 3.73
CA LEU A 36 1.63 2.87 4.03
C LEU A 36 2.08 2.74 5.48
N ALA A 37 3.40 2.78 5.71
CA ALA A 37 3.97 2.85 7.04
C ALA A 37 3.74 4.23 7.67
N LEU A 38 3.56 4.26 8.99
CA LEU A 38 3.32 5.46 9.80
C LEU A 38 4.55 5.74 10.66
N TYR A 39 5.10 6.95 10.52
CA TYR A 39 6.28 7.41 11.24
C TYR A 39 5.96 8.68 12.02
N ASP A 40 6.29 8.72 13.31
CA ASP A 40 6.15 9.93 14.11
C ASP A 40 7.26 10.97 13.79
N HIS A 41 7.18 12.16 14.39
CA HIS A 41 8.15 13.25 14.21
C HIS A 41 9.60 12.88 14.54
N SER A 42 9.84 11.79 15.29
CA SER A 42 11.18 11.25 15.56
C SER A 42 11.64 10.23 14.53
N GLN A 43 10.91 10.10 13.41
CA GLN A 43 11.07 9.10 12.35
C GLN A 43 10.96 7.66 12.86
N LYS A 44 10.27 7.45 13.99
CA LYS A 44 10.06 6.11 14.55
C LYS A 44 8.84 5.47 13.88
N LEU A 45 9.00 4.23 13.42
CA LEU A 45 7.88 3.42 12.94
C LEU A 45 6.92 3.15 14.10
N VAL A 46 5.72 3.72 14.03
CA VAL A 46 4.67 3.59 15.07
C VAL A 46 3.49 2.74 14.62
N GLY A 47 3.40 2.41 13.33
CA GLY A 47 2.36 1.54 12.79
C GLY A 47 2.28 1.56 11.28
N ALA A 48 1.11 1.22 10.75
CA ALA A 48 0.78 1.26 9.34
C ALA A 48 -0.70 1.61 9.16
N ILE A 49 -1.03 2.20 8.01
CA ILE A 49 -2.41 2.38 7.54
C ILE A 49 -2.63 1.50 6.30
N GLY A 50 -3.82 0.92 6.20
CA GLY A 50 -4.27 0.17 5.04
C GLY A 50 -5.64 0.67 4.57
N VAL A 51 -5.72 1.11 3.32
CA VAL A 51 -6.97 1.48 2.64
C VAL A 51 -7.25 0.45 1.55
N SER A 52 -8.52 0.07 1.41
CA SER A 52 -8.99 -0.88 0.41
C SER A 52 -10.44 -0.60 0.07
N GLY A 53 -10.78 -0.59 -1.22
CA GLY A 53 -12.16 -0.43 -1.67
C GLY A 53 -12.31 0.11 -3.10
N ASP A 54 -11.25 0.66 -3.68
CA ASP A 54 -11.21 1.15 -5.07
C ASP A 54 -10.05 0.46 -5.83
N SER A 55 -9.51 1.12 -6.86
CA SER A 55 -8.25 0.79 -7.51
C SER A 55 -7.07 1.03 -6.55
N SER A 56 -6.01 0.22 -6.69
CA SER A 56 -4.82 0.33 -5.83
C SER A 56 -4.16 1.72 -5.86
N CYS A 57 -4.29 2.44 -6.98
CA CYS A 57 -3.82 3.81 -7.12
C CYS A 57 -4.66 4.80 -6.27
N ALA A 58 -5.99 4.65 -6.27
CA ALA A 58 -6.87 5.46 -5.46
C ALA A 58 -6.70 5.15 -3.97
N ASP A 59 -6.62 3.87 -3.61
CA ASP A 59 -6.37 3.41 -2.24
C ASP A 59 -5.06 4.00 -1.70
N HIS A 60 -3.98 3.99 -2.49
CA HIS A 60 -2.71 4.64 -2.13
C HIS A 60 -2.87 6.15 -1.93
N ASN A 61 -3.52 6.85 -2.86
CA ASN A 61 -3.73 8.30 -2.77
C ASN A 61 -4.53 8.70 -1.51
N ILE A 62 -5.51 7.89 -1.13
CA ILE A 62 -6.32 8.10 0.07
C ILE A 62 -5.49 7.79 1.32
N ALA A 63 -4.79 6.64 1.35
CA ALA A 63 -3.91 6.27 2.45
C ALA A 63 -2.85 7.35 2.71
N TRP A 64 -2.31 7.93 1.65
CA TRP A 64 -1.33 9.02 1.72
C TRP A 64 -1.91 10.26 2.39
N ARG A 65 -3.06 10.74 1.89
CA ARG A 65 -3.74 11.92 2.45
C ARG A 65 -4.13 11.71 3.91
N ALA A 66 -4.59 10.50 4.26
CA ALA A 66 -4.91 10.14 5.63
C ALA A 66 -3.65 10.10 6.52
N ARG A 67 -2.54 9.50 6.05
CA ARG A 67 -1.27 9.48 6.77
C ARG A 67 -0.75 10.90 7.05
N HIS A 68 -0.83 11.79 6.06
CA HIS A 68 -0.43 13.18 6.21
C HIS A 68 -1.33 13.95 7.18
N ALA A 69 -2.66 13.77 7.11
CA ALA A 69 -3.61 14.39 8.04
C ALA A 69 -3.43 13.94 9.50
N LEU A 70 -2.80 12.78 9.71
CA LEU A 70 -2.43 12.27 11.04
C LEU A 70 -1.05 12.75 11.51
N GLU A 71 -0.32 13.50 10.68
CA GLU A 71 1.08 13.90 10.93
C GLU A 71 2.00 12.69 11.17
N LEU A 72 1.76 11.61 10.43
CA LEU A 72 2.49 10.34 10.52
C LEU A 72 3.28 10.01 9.25
N ASP A 73 3.59 11.03 8.45
CA ASP A 73 4.26 10.99 7.16
C ASP A 73 5.76 11.35 7.23
N HIS A 74 6.38 11.20 8.40
CA HIS A 74 7.81 11.44 8.64
C HIS A 74 8.70 10.30 8.11
N VAL A 75 8.56 9.98 6.83
CA VAL A 75 9.21 8.83 6.18
C VAL A 75 10.73 9.06 6.11
N PRO A 76 11.57 8.15 6.68
CA PRO A 76 13.02 8.34 6.72
C PRO A 76 13.71 8.08 5.37
N ALA A 77 13.19 7.13 4.58
CA ALA A 77 13.70 6.81 3.26
C ALA A 77 12.65 6.06 2.43
N GLY A 78 12.47 6.51 1.18
CA GLY A 78 11.64 5.85 0.17
C GLY A 78 12.40 5.72 -1.16
N VAL A 79 11.92 4.81 -2.01
CA VAL A 79 12.56 4.46 -3.30
C VAL A 79 12.23 5.43 -4.44
N GLY A 80 11.30 6.35 -4.20
CA GLY A 80 10.90 7.38 -5.15
C GLY A 80 11.76 8.63 -5.10
N THR A 81 11.41 9.59 -5.95
CA THR A 81 12.13 10.87 -6.06
C THR A 81 12.19 11.59 -4.71
N ALA A 82 13.35 12.14 -4.36
CA ALA A 82 13.60 12.85 -3.08
C ALA A 82 13.34 11.99 -1.83
N ASN A 83 13.70 10.70 -1.87
CA ASN A 83 13.55 9.73 -0.78
C ASN A 83 12.10 9.55 -0.32
N LYS A 84 11.13 9.73 -1.23
CA LYS A 84 9.69 9.58 -0.95
C LYS A 84 9.21 8.16 -1.29
N ASP A 85 8.08 7.76 -0.75
CA ASP A 85 7.46 6.44 -0.96
C ASP A 85 6.14 6.50 -1.76
N ASN A 86 6.01 7.51 -2.64
CA ASN A 86 4.86 7.62 -3.52
C ASN A 86 4.94 6.63 -4.70
N ILE A 87 3.82 6.39 -5.37
CA ILE A 87 3.77 5.54 -6.56
C ILE A 87 4.69 6.11 -7.65
N ILE A 88 5.43 5.21 -8.31
CA ILE A 88 6.25 5.50 -9.48
C ILE A 88 5.52 4.93 -10.71
N PHE A 89 5.21 5.78 -11.68
CA PHE A 89 4.62 5.38 -12.96
C PHE A 89 5.68 5.44 -14.07
N ASP A 90 6.60 4.49 -14.10
CA ASP A 90 7.74 4.46 -15.03
C ASP A 90 7.85 3.15 -15.83
N ILE A 91 6.76 2.36 -15.87
CA ILE A 91 6.70 1.16 -16.69
C ILE A 91 6.65 1.59 -18.17
N ASP A 92 7.69 1.20 -18.90
CA ASP A 92 7.77 1.41 -20.34
C ASP A 92 6.70 0.57 -21.06
N THR A 93 5.92 1.20 -21.94
CA THR A 93 4.75 0.59 -22.58
C THR A 93 5.11 -0.41 -23.67
N VAL A 94 6.35 -0.41 -24.15
CA VAL A 94 6.82 -1.32 -25.21
C VAL A 94 7.45 -2.56 -24.60
N THR A 95 8.30 -2.38 -23.59
CA THR A 95 9.09 -3.44 -22.96
C THR A 95 8.42 -4.02 -21.71
N GLY A 96 7.46 -3.31 -21.12
CA GLY A 96 6.77 -3.70 -19.88
C GLY A 96 7.65 -3.62 -18.64
N LYS A 97 8.80 -2.95 -18.72
CA LYS A 97 9.79 -2.86 -17.62
C LYS A 97 9.77 -1.48 -16.99
N SER A 98 9.85 -1.47 -15.65
CA SER A 98 10.10 -0.25 -14.88
C SER A 98 11.58 0.11 -14.92
N ALA A 99 11.90 1.37 -15.21
CA ALA A 99 13.28 1.86 -15.19
C ALA A 99 13.89 1.86 -13.77
N SER A 100 13.10 2.17 -12.76
CA SER A 100 13.48 2.13 -11.34
C SER A 100 13.46 0.72 -10.74
N GLY A 101 12.75 -0.22 -11.37
CA GLY A 101 12.42 -1.52 -10.80
C GLY A 101 11.26 -1.51 -9.80
N TRP A 102 10.65 -0.34 -9.56
CA TRP A 102 9.58 -0.12 -8.58
C TRP A 102 8.27 0.38 -9.19
N GLY A 103 8.19 0.40 -10.52
CA GLY A 103 7.04 0.92 -11.27
C GLY A 103 5.75 0.17 -10.95
N HIS A 104 4.69 0.93 -10.76
CA HIS A 104 3.32 0.43 -10.63
C HIS A 104 2.56 0.72 -11.93
N PRO A 105 1.73 -0.21 -12.44
CA PRO A 105 0.88 0.07 -13.60
C PRO A 105 -0.16 1.15 -13.25
N ALA A 106 -0.34 2.13 -14.13
CA ALA A 106 -1.36 3.15 -13.91
C ALA A 106 -2.76 2.53 -13.95
N CYS A 107 -3.57 2.77 -12.91
CA CYS A 107 -4.95 2.29 -12.85
C CYS A 107 -5.87 3.09 -13.80
N SER A 108 -5.57 4.38 -13.96
CA SER A 108 -6.20 5.28 -14.93
C SER A 108 -5.35 6.54 -15.08
N ALA A 109 -5.52 7.29 -16.18
CA ALA A 109 -4.85 8.60 -16.34
C ALA A 109 -5.21 9.57 -15.21
N THR A 110 -6.47 9.57 -14.77
CA THR A 110 -6.96 10.41 -13.67
C THR A 110 -6.28 10.08 -12.34
N SER A 111 -6.18 8.79 -11.98
CA SER A 111 -5.56 8.39 -10.71
C SER A 111 -4.06 8.69 -10.68
N ALA A 112 -3.36 8.55 -11.81
CA ALA A 112 -1.96 8.93 -11.96
C ALA A 112 -1.77 10.46 -11.83
N ALA A 113 -2.66 11.25 -12.42
CA ALA A 113 -2.63 12.71 -12.27
C ALA A 113 -2.85 13.15 -10.82
N VAL A 114 -3.84 12.56 -10.13
CA VAL A 114 -4.08 12.82 -8.69
C VAL A 114 -2.89 12.40 -7.83
N ASN A 115 -2.24 11.28 -8.16
CA ASN A 115 -1.06 10.84 -7.45
C ASN A 115 0.12 11.83 -7.59
N ALA A 116 0.28 12.46 -8.76
CA ALA A 116 1.30 13.47 -8.96
C ALA A 116 1.08 14.71 -8.08
N THR A 117 -0.18 15.11 -7.85
CA THR A 117 -0.49 16.27 -6.99
C THR A 117 -0.41 15.95 -5.50
N VAL A 118 -0.48 14.67 -5.09
CA VAL A 118 -0.45 14.31 -3.67
C VAL A 118 0.86 14.77 -2.99
N LEU A 119 1.95 14.85 -3.75
CA LEU A 119 3.25 15.30 -3.27
C LEU A 119 3.31 16.82 -2.98
N THR A 120 2.42 17.60 -3.57
CA THR A 120 2.28 19.05 -3.33
C THR A 120 1.16 19.35 -2.34
N ASP A 121 0.05 18.63 -2.41
CA ASP A 121 -1.14 18.85 -1.57
C ASP A 121 -0.97 18.30 -0.15
N ALA A 122 -0.18 17.23 -0.01
CA ALA A 122 0.09 16.52 1.24
C ALA A 122 1.57 16.10 1.25
N PRO A 123 2.51 17.06 1.30
CA PRO A 123 3.93 16.76 1.17
C PRO A 123 4.42 15.93 2.35
N LEU A 124 5.24 14.91 2.07
CA LEU A 124 5.97 14.21 3.13
C LEU A 124 6.82 15.18 3.93
N THR A 125 6.81 15.02 5.25
CA THR A 125 7.75 15.70 6.14
C THR A 125 9.09 14.97 6.11
N VAL A 126 9.95 15.33 5.16
CA VAL A 126 11.32 14.82 5.08
C VAL A 126 12.24 15.77 5.85
N HIS A 127 12.69 15.38 7.05
CA HIS A 127 13.80 16.06 7.72
C HIS A 127 15.12 15.55 7.12
N GLN A 128 15.91 16.47 6.57
CA GLN A 128 17.30 16.23 6.14
C GLN A 128 18.21 15.98 7.34
#